data_AF-A0A7V4EN27-F1
#
_entry.id   AF-A0A7V4EN27-F1
#
_cell.length_a   1.000
_cell.length_b   1.000
_cell.length_c   1.000
_cell.angle_alpha   90.00
_cell.angle_beta   90.00
_cell.angle_gamma   90.00
#
_symmetry.space_group_name_H-M   'P 1'
#
loop_
_entity.id
_entity.type
_entity.pdbx_description
1 polymer ?
#
loop_
_entity_poly.entity_id
_entity_poly.type
_entity_poly.pdbx_seq_one_letter_code
_entity_poly.pdbx_strand_id
1 'polypeptide(L)'
;MFPDLELRLVSERVRADIRFEKTAVLEARSPAQACAALKPLREDIARAAAVRSGSALAVFRAVDSHVTEPELLRLKFELEQVYARDGAGRGRGSKLSLMARCRACPQPRTCPGVFVRAAKQPYAALDASIRAIERAARDGKALTLRDMNNIKPFAQHQNLILLKYSYHGMPDLERGMEQLAEACAPGARVLAAERVRRIVLEDAPRGALSGEDESGPVYRIHSADNAAGVFNRYGFRTVSLHEVSPGAANHWTAEFEKI
;
A
#
# COMPACT_ATOMS: atom_id res chain seq x y z
N MET A 1 13.22 6.05 -20.74
CA MET A 1 13.61 7.34 -20.13
C MET A 1 12.48 7.71 -19.18
N PHE A 2 12.64 7.48 -17.88
CA PHE A 2 11.66 7.92 -16.88
C PHE A 2 11.98 9.38 -16.54
N PRO A 3 11.00 10.29 -16.50
CA PRO A 3 11.28 11.70 -16.26
C PRO A 3 11.85 11.89 -14.85
N ASP A 4 13.00 12.57 -14.74
CA ASP A 4 13.70 12.86 -13.47
C ASP A 4 12.81 13.54 -12.41
N LEU A 5 11.69 14.13 -12.84
CA LEU A 5 10.69 14.76 -11.98
C LEU A 5 9.97 13.78 -11.05
N GLU A 6 9.71 12.54 -11.50
CA GLU A 6 9.07 11.49 -10.67
C GLU A 6 10.01 11.03 -9.53
N LEU A 7 11.32 11.08 -9.74
CA LEU A 7 12.31 10.60 -8.77
C LEU A 7 12.59 11.61 -7.66
N ARG A 8 12.50 12.91 -7.93
CA ARG A 8 12.59 13.93 -6.87
C ARG A 8 11.44 13.79 -5.88
N LEU A 9 10.23 13.48 -6.35
CA LEU A 9 9.09 13.13 -5.48
C LEU A 9 9.34 11.84 -4.69
N VAL A 10 10.11 10.89 -5.22
CA VAL A 10 10.55 9.67 -4.53
C VAL A 10 11.56 9.95 -3.40
N SER A 11 12.31 11.06 -3.47
CA SER A 11 13.31 11.45 -2.47
C SER A 11 12.75 12.21 -1.26
N GLU A 12 11.61 12.88 -1.42
CA GLU A 12 10.91 13.54 -0.31
C GLU A 12 10.29 12.51 0.64
N ARG A 13 10.09 12.87 1.90
CA ARG A 13 9.39 12.03 2.89
C ARG A 13 7.93 11.85 2.48
N VAL A 14 7.65 10.99 1.51
CA VAL A 14 6.31 10.58 1.14
C VAL A 14 5.75 9.79 2.31
N ARG A 15 4.82 10.40 3.05
CA ARG A 15 4.13 9.71 4.14
C ARG A 15 3.52 8.42 3.61
N ALA A 16 3.78 7.34 4.35
CA ALA A 16 3.22 6.02 4.12
C ALA A 16 1.68 6.03 4.04
N ASP A 17 1.08 6.82 4.93
CA ASP A 17 -0.35 6.99 5.05
C ASP A 17 -0.77 8.30 4.40
N ILE A 18 -1.83 8.25 3.59
CA ILE A 18 -2.55 9.40 3.07
C ILE A 18 -3.73 9.65 4.00
N ARG A 19 -3.72 10.78 4.69
CA ARG A 19 -4.67 11.05 5.75
C ARG A 19 -5.93 11.70 5.20
N PHE A 20 -7.05 11.19 5.64
CA PHE A 20 -8.38 11.74 5.39
C PHE A 20 -9.03 12.03 6.74
N GLU A 21 -9.58 13.23 6.88
CA GLU A 21 -10.26 13.68 8.08
C GLU A 21 -11.77 13.70 7.86
N LYS A 22 -12.50 13.39 8.92
CA LYS A 22 -13.96 13.35 8.90
C LYS A 22 -14.53 14.76 8.82
N THR A 23 -15.35 15.00 7.80
CA THR A 23 -15.95 16.32 7.55
C THR A 23 -17.45 16.36 7.85
N ALA A 24 -18.14 15.21 7.77
CA ALA A 24 -19.57 15.14 8.07
C ALA A 24 -19.99 13.73 8.53
N VAL A 25 -21.14 13.67 9.19
CA VAL A 25 -21.85 12.41 9.47
C VAL A 25 -23.29 12.58 9.00
N LEU A 26 -23.72 11.68 8.11
CA LEU A 26 -25.04 11.67 7.50
C LEU A 26 -25.82 10.43 7.96
N GLU A 27 -27.13 10.51 7.92
CA GLU A 27 -28.00 9.36 8.16
C GLU A 27 -28.22 8.56 6.86
N ALA A 28 -27.98 7.26 6.91
CA ALA A 28 -28.15 6.33 5.79
C ALA A 28 -28.58 4.94 6.29
N ARG A 29 -29.89 4.75 6.48
CA ARG A 29 -30.47 3.51 7.00
C ARG A 29 -30.31 2.33 6.03
N SER A 30 -30.13 2.59 4.74
CA SER A 30 -29.90 1.57 3.71
C SER A 30 -28.67 1.84 2.83
N PRO A 31 -28.12 0.81 2.17
CA PRO A 31 -27.11 0.97 1.13
C PRO A 31 -27.49 1.95 0.01
N ALA A 32 -28.77 1.97 -0.39
CA ALA A 32 -29.27 2.87 -1.42
C ALA A 32 -29.24 4.33 -0.97
N GLN A 33 -29.69 4.59 0.26
CA GLN A 33 -29.63 5.93 0.87
C GLN A 33 -28.20 6.41 1.00
N ALA A 34 -27.26 5.53 1.38
CA ALA A 34 -25.85 5.88 1.47
C ALA A 34 -25.29 6.37 0.12
N CYS A 35 -25.57 5.67 -0.98
CA CYS A 35 -25.13 6.12 -2.31
C CYS A 35 -25.79 7.43 -2.74
N ALA A 36 -27.07 7.64 -2.41
CA ALA A 36 -27.79 8.87 -2.74
C ALA A 36 -27.24 10.08 -1.97
N ALA A 37 -26.85 9.90 -0.71
CA ALA A 37 -26.28 10.93 0.14
C ALA A 37 -24.94 11.47 -0.37
N LEU A 38 -24.24 10.74 -1.25
CA LEU A 38 -22.96 11.17 -1.84
C LEU A 38 -23.10 12.04 -3.10
N LYS A 39 -24.31 12.22 -3.65
CA LYS A 39 -24.50 13.03 -4.87
C LYS A 39 -23.92 14.45 -4.78
N PRO A 40 -24.01 15.17 -3.64
CA PRO A 40 -23.42 16.51 -3.50
C PRO A 40 -21.88 16.52 -3.45
N LEU A 41 -21.23 15.36 -3.30
CA LEU A 41 -19.78 15.24 -3.12
C LEU A 41 -19.05 14.85 -4.42
N ARG A 42 -19.71 14.99 -5.58
CA ARG A 42 -19.21 14.55 -6.88
C ARG A 42 -18.12 15.46 -7.47
N GLU A 43 -17.94 16.65 -6.93
CA GLU A 43 -16.93 17.60 -7.41
C GLU A 43 -15.50 17.25 -6.96
N ASP A 44 -15.35 16.34 -5.99
CA ASP A 44 -14.05 15.96 -5.42
C ASP A 44 -13.98 14.46 -5.10
N ILE A 45 -14.25 13.64 -6.12
CA ILE A 45 -14.41 12.19 -5.98
C ILE A 45 -13.12 11.51 -5.49
N ALA A 46 -11.96 11.95 -5.96
CA ALA A 46 -10.68 11.37 -5.60
C ALA A 46 -10.36 11.62 -4.12
N ARG A 47 -10.62 12.83 -3.62
CA ARG A 47 -10.24 13.23 -2.26
C ARG A 47 -11.37 13.05 -1.25
N ALA A 48 -12.59 12.71 -1.65
CA ALA A 48 -13.65 12.32 -0.71
C ALA A 48 -13.73 10.80 -0.54
N ALA A 49 -14.06 10.32 0.65
CA ALA A 49 -14.40 8.91 0.90
C ALA A 49 -15.57 8.84 1.90
N ALA A 50 -16.39 7.79 1.85
CA ALA A 50 -17.47 7.61 2.81
C ALA A 50 -17.44 6.23 3.45
N VAL A 51 -17.65 6.17 4.77
CA VAL A 51 -17.68 4.92 5.54
C VAL A 51 -19.07 4.73 6.12
N ARG A 52 -19.66 3.57 5.84
CA ARG A 52 -20.93 3.18 6.44
C ARG A 52 -20.70 2.27 7.64
N SER A 53 -21.30 2.64 8.78
CA SER A 53 -21.32 1.85 10.01
C SER A 53 -22.73 1.86 10.58
N GLY A 54 -23.47 0.76 10.42
CA GLY A 54 -24.88 0.71 10.79
C GLY A 54 -25.72 1.66 9.94
N SER A 55 -26.47 2.55 10.59
CA SER A 55 -27.27 3.62 9.95
C SER A 55 -26.49 4.93 9.71
N ALA A 56 -25.23 5.02 10.16
CA ALA A 56 -24.42 6.21 9.99
C ALA A 56 -23.54 6.11 8.73
N LEU A 57 -23.39 7.24 8.03
CA LEU A 57 -22.47 7.43 6.92
C LEU A 57 -21.51 8.58 7.28
N ALA A 58 -20.28 8.26 7.65
CA ALA A 58 -19.24 9.25 7.88
C ALA A 58 -18.57 9.61 6.55
N VAL A 59 -18.41 10.90 6.28
CA VAL A 59 -17.73 11.42 5.08
C VAL A 59 -16.38 11.97 5.49
N PHE A 60 -15.36 11.68 4.70
CA PHE A 60 -13.98 12.07 4.93
C PHE A 60 -13.42 12.78 3.70
N ARG A 61 -12.48 13.69 3.91
CA ARG A 61 -11.72 14.36 2.85
C ARG A 61 -10.22 14.27 3.09
N ALA A 62 -9.45 14.12 2.01
CA ALA A 62 -8.00 14.09 2.07
C ALA A 62 -7.46 15.42 2.63
N VAL A 63 -6.55 15.31 3.59
CA VAL A 63 -5.85 16.44 4.21
C VAL A 63 -4.54 16.73 3.47
N ASP A 64 -3.88 15.67 2.99
CA ASP A 64 -2.58 15.76 2.33
C ASP A 64 -2.75 16.22 0.86
N SER A 65 -2.10 17.33 0.51
CA SER A 65 -2.23 17.97 -0.81
C SER A 65 -1.34 17.35 -1.91
N HIS A 66 -0.32 16.57 -1.53
CA HIS A 66 0.76 16.14 -2.43
C HIS A 66 0.49 14.85 -3.23
N VAL A 67 -0.68 14.23 -3.06
CA VAL A 67 -1.05 12.99 -3.78
C VAL A 67 -1.90 13.31 -5.00
N THR A 68 -1.56 12.68 -6.12
CA THR A 68 -2.30 12.86 -7.38
C THR A 68 -3.67 12.19 -7.33
N GLU A 69 -4.66 12.76 -8.03
CA GLU A 69 -5.99 12.17 -8.12
C GLU A 69 -6.00 10.75 -8.73
N PRO A 70 -5.23 10.44 -9.80
CA PRO A 70 -5.14 9.09 -10.31
C PRO A 70 -4.67 8.07 -9.28
N GLU A 71 -3.68 8.42 -8.44
CA GLU A 71 -3.20 7.54 -7.37
C GLU A 71 -4.29 7.30 -6.31
N LEU A 72 -5.00 8.35 -5.87
CA LEU A 72 -6.10 8.21 -4.92
C LEU A 72 -7.22 7.32 -5.46
N LEU A 73 -7.61 7.51 -6.72
CA LEU A 73 -8.64 6.68 -7.36
C LEU A 73 -8.20 5.22 -7.45
N ARG A 74 -6.95 4.96 -7.84
CA ARG A 74 -6.37 3.62 -7.89
C ARG A 74 -6.37 2.95 -6.52
N LEU A 75 -5.87 3.64 -5.49
CA LEU A 75 -5.87 3.12 -4.11
C LEU A 75 -7.27 2.81 -3.59
N LYS A 76 -8.27 3.64 -3.92
CA LYS A 76 -9.66 3.45 -3.48
C LYS A 76 -10.39 2.34 -4.22
N PHE A 77 -10.32 2.34 -5.55
CA PHE A 77 -11.24 1.58 -6.40
C PHE A 77 -10.62 0.34 -7.02
N GLU A 78 -9.31 0.37 -7.28
CA GLU A 78 -8.61 -0.78 -7.88
C GLU A 78 -8.02 -1.66 -6.79
N LEU A 79 -7.33 -1.03 -5.84
CA LEU A 79 -6.56 -1.75 -4.82
C LEU A 79 -7.31 -1.90 -3.48
N GLU A 80 -8.35 -1.09 -3.24
CA GLU A 80 -9.10 -0.97 -1.98
C GLU A 80 -8.17 -0.87 -0.74
N GLN A 81 -7.14 -0.03 -0.81
CA GLN A 81 -6.18 0.24 0.27
C GLN A 81 -6.67 1.34 1.19
N VAL A 82 -7.90 1.18 1.69
CA VAL A 82 -8.56 2.13 2.58
C VAL A 82 -8.68 1.54 3.97
N TYR A 83 -8.25 2.29 4.97
CA TYR A 83 -8.14 1.85 6.36
C TYR A 83 -8.79 2.87 7.29
N ALA A 84 -9.45 2.39 8.34
CA ALA A 84 -10.09 3.22 9.37
C ALA A 84 -9.28 3.19 10.67
N ARG A 85 -8.91 4.35 11.23
CA ARG A 85 -8.26 4.47 12.55
C ARG A 85 -9.16 5.16 13.57
N ASP A 86 -8.89 4.93 14.85
CA ASP A 86 -9.51 5.72 15.91
C ASP A 86 -8.81 7.07 16.11
N GLY A 87 -9.52 8.00 16.76
CA GLY A 87 -9.02 9.34 17.10
C GLY A 87 -7.94 9.38 18.16
N ALA A 88 -7.67 8.25 18.83
CA ALA A 88 -6.61 8.18 19.83
C ALA A 88 -5.22 8.13 19.17
N GLY A 89 -5.15 7.92 17.84
CA GLY A 89 -3.91 7.72 17.12
C GLY A 89 -3.17 6.46 17.56
N ARG A 90 -3.85 5.59 18.32
CA ARG A 90 -3.30 4.40 18.99
C ARG A 90 -4.09 3.19 18.52
N GLY A 91 -3.81 2.73 17.30
CA GLY A 91 -4.38 1.48 16.80
C GLY A 91 -4.10 1.23 15.31
N ARG A 92 -4.07 -0.05 14.92
CA ARG A 92 -4.04 -0.43 13.50
C ARG A 92 -5.29 0.08 12.80
N GLY A 93 -5.09 0.55 11.58
CA GLY A 93 -6.19 0.82 10.69
C GLY A 93 -6.95 -0.48 10.39
N SER A 94 -8.27 -0.46 10.43
CA SER A 94 -9.11 -1.56 9.99
C SER A 94 -9.35 -1.47 8.50
N LYS A 95 -9.03 -2.54 7.76
CA LYS A 95 -9.22 -2.53 6.31
C LYS A 95 -10.71 -2.39 5.99
N LEU A 96 -10.98 -1.47 5.09
CA LEU A 96 -12.29 -1.24 4.52
C LEU A 96 -12.30 -1.76 3.08
N SER A 97 -13.47 -2.23 2.67
CA SER A 97 -13.74 -2.64 1.29
C SER A 97 -14.89 -1.84 0.73
N LEU A 98 -14.92 -1.65 -0.58
CA LEU A 98 -16.09 -1.07 -1.23
C LEU A 98 -17.31 -1.93 -0.93
N MET A 99 -18.42 -1.28 -0.61
CA MET A 99 -19.71 -1.96 -0.52
C MET A 99 -20.03 -2.62 -1.88
N ALA A 100 -20.64 -3.80 -1.86
CA ALA A 100 -20.91 -4.59 -3.07
C ALA A 100 -21.58 -3.78 -4.20
N ARG A 101 -22.51 -2.89 -3.85
CA ARG A 101 -23.17 -1.99 -4.80
C ARG A 101 -22.22 -0.98 -5.46
N CYS A 102 -21.26 -0.46 -4.72
CA CYS A 102 -20.24 0.44 -5.26
C CYS A 102 -19.28 -0.30 -6.17
N ARG A 103 -18.91 -1.54 -5.83
CA ARG A 103 -18.07 -2.40 -6.68
C ARG A 103 -18.75 -2.80 -7.98
N ALA A 104 -20.07 -3.05 -7.93
CA ALA A 104 -20.89 -3.35 -9.11
C ALA A 104 -21.34 -2.10 -9.88
N CYS A 105 -20.93 -0.90 -9.49
CA CYS A 105 -21.30 0.32 -10.20
C CYS A 105 -20.60 0.36 -11.57
N PRO A 106 -21.31 0.68 -12.67
CA PRO A 106 -20.69 0.81 -14.00
C PRO A 106 -19.75 2.03 -14.11
N GLN A 107 -19.85 2.96 -13.16
CA GLN A 107 -19.03 4.18 -13.12
C GLN A 107 -18.48 4.39 -11.70
N PRO A 108 -17.58 3.52 -11.21
CA PRO A 108 -17.13 3.58 -9.81
C PRO A 108 -16.33 4.86 -9.52
N ARG A 109 -15.72 5.48 -10.54
CA ARG A 109 -14.89 6.69 -10.42
C ARG A 109 -15.67 8.01 -10.51
N THR A 110 -17.00 7.98 -10.59
CA THR A 110 -17.85 9.19 -10.62
C THR A 110 -18.52 9.48 -9.27
N CYS A 111 -18.14 8.73 -8.22
CA CYS A 111 -18.66 8.84 -6.87
C CYS A 111 -17.55 8.60 -5.86
N PRO A 112 -17.53 9.26 -4.68
CA PRO A 112 -16.55 9.00 -3.63
C PRO A 112 -16.44 7.54 -3.18
N GLY A 113 -17.46 6.72 -3.43
CA GLY A 113 -17.53 5.33 -2.99
C GLY A 113 -17.97 5.22 -1.52
N VAL A 114 -18.74 4.17 -1.23
CA VAL A 114 -19.12 3.81 0.15
C VAL A 114 -18.32 2.59 0.55
N PHE A 115 -17.53 2.75 1.59
CA PHE A 115 -16.70 1.72 2.19
C PHE A 115 -17.39 1.15 3.43
N VAL A 116 -17.20 -0.14 3.63
CA VAL A 116 -17.65 -0.88 4.82
C VAL A 116 -16.48 -1.69 5.35
N ARG A 117 -16.57 -2.13 6.59
CA ARG A 117 -15.59 -3.05 7.16
C ARG A 117 -15.43 -4.28 6.28
N ALA A 118 -14.20 -4.65 5.94
CA ALA A 118 -13.92 -5.86 5.20
C ALA A 118 -14.29 -7.11 6.03
N ALA A 119 -14.97 -8.07 5.40
CA ALA A 119 -15.47 -9.28 6.09
C ALA A 119 -14.36 -10.24 6.57
N LYS A 120 -13.18 -10.21 5.92
CA LYS A 120 -11.99 -10.97 6.30
C LYS A 120 -10.79 -10.04 6.32
N GLN A 121 -9.93 -10.18 7.33
CA GLN A 121 -8.63 -9.54 7.29
C GLN A 121 -7.76 -10.26 6.25
N PRO A 122 -7.19 -9.55 5.26
CA PRO A 122 -6.55 -10.17 4.11
C PRO A 122 -5.13 -10.70 4.37
N TYR A 123 -4.69 -10.73 5.63
CA TYR A 123 -3.33 -11.09 6.01
C TYR A 123 -2.99 -12.57 5.74
N ALA A 124 -3.98 -13.47 5.67
CA ALA A 124 -3.72 -14.87 5.36
C ALA A 124 -3.10 -15.09 3.97
N ALA A 125 -3.51 -14.31 2.96
CA ALA A 125 -2.94 -14.39 1.61
C ALA A 125 -1.52 -13.81 1.54
N LEU A 126 -1.26 -12.76 2.33
CA LEU A 126 0.09 -12.20 2.51
C LEU A 126 1.01 -13.23 3.15
N ASP A 127 0.58 -13.85 4.25
CA ASP A 127 1.35 -14.86 4.96
C ASP A 127 1.71 -16.05 4.07
N ALA A 128 0.77 -16.49 3.22
CA ALA A 128 1.04 -17.57 2.27
C ALA A 128 2.10 -17.17 1.23
N SER A 129 2.02 -15.94 0.73
CA SER A 129 2.97 -15.39 -0.26
C SER A 129 4.37 -15.19 0.35
N ILE A 130 4.43 -14.61 1.56
CA ILE A 130 5.66 -14.48 2.35
C ILE A 130 6.26 -15.86 2.60
N ARG A 131 5.48 -16.85 3.04
CA ARG A 131 5.98 -18.22 3.26
C ARG A 131 6.45 -18.88 1.97
N ALA A 132 5.82 -18.60 0.83
CA ALA A 132 6.26 -19.11 -0.47
C ALA A 132 7.61 -18.50 -0.86
N ILE A 133 7.78 -17.20 -0.64
CA ILE A 133 9.04 -16.47 -0.81
C ILE A 133 10.13 -17.01 0.13
N GLU A 134 9.82 -17.20 1.41
CA GLU A 134 10.73 -17.79 2.42
C GLU A 134 11.11 -19.24 2.06
N ARG A 135 10.21 -20.03 1.47
CA ARG A 135 10.52 -21.38 0.98
C ARG A 135 11.36 -21.38 -0.29
N ALA A 136 11.11 -20.46 -1.22
CA ALA A 136 11.94 -20.29 -2.41
C ALA A 136 13.36 -19.82 -2.05
N ALA A 137 13.49 -19.12 -0.92
CA ALA A 137 14.74 -18.73 -0.30
C ALA A 137 15.51 -19.89 0.37
N ARG A 138 15.12 -21.16 0.20
CA ARG A 138 15.75 -22.31 0.90
C ARG A 138 17.27 -22.40 0.73
N ASP A 139 17.81 -21.87 -0.37
CA ASP A 139 19.25 -21.77 -0.66
C ASP A 139 19.78 -20.31 -0.66
N GLY A 140 19.00 -19.35 -0.13
CA GLY A 140 19.31 -17.92 -0.09
C GLY A 140 19.19 -17.32 1.32
N LYS A 141 19.55 -16.04 1.46
CA LYS A 141 19.53 -15.34 2.75
C LYS A 141 18.41 -14.29 2.77
N ALA A 142 17.47 -14.43 3.71
CA ALA A 142 16.54 -13.36 3.99
C ALA A 142 17.30 -12.17 4.62
N LEU A 143 17.28 -11.01 3.97
CA LEU A 143 17.96 -9.81 4.49
C LEU A 143 16.98 -8.96 5.28
N THR A 144 17.40 -8.56 6.48
CA THR A 144 16.68 -7.60 7.31
C THR A 144 17.06 -6.16 6.92
N LEU A 145 16.32 -5.17 7.43
CA LEU A 145 16.71 -3.75 7.37
C LEU A 145 18.15 -3.51 7.82
N ARG A 146 18.61 -4.25 8.83
CA ARG A 146 19.96 -4.13 9.38
C ARG A 146 21.01 -4.64 8.40
N ASP A 147 20.70 -5.70 7.66
CA ASP A 147 21.61 -6.31 6.69
C ASP A 147 21.76 -5.43 5.43
N MET A 148 20.72 -4.68 5.06
CA MET A 148 20.76 -3.78 3.91
C MET A 148 21.75 -2.61 4.05
N ASN A 149 22.12 -2.23 5.28
CA ASN A 149 23.14 -1.20 5.51
C ASN A 149 24.58 -1.71 5.27
N ASN A 150 24.76 -3.03 5.17
CA ASN A 150 26.04 -3.67 4.89
C ASN A 150 25.81 -4.98 4.15
N ILE A 151 25.41 -4.89 2.88
CA ILE A 151 24.99 -6.06 2.11
C ILE A 151 26.16 -6.90 1.58
N LYS A 152 27.36 -6.31 1.50
CA LYS A 152 28.57 -6.90 0.88
C LYS A 152 28.93 -8.30 1.41
N PRO A 153 28.85 -8.60 2.72
CA PRO A 153 29.11 -9.94 3.25
C PRO A 153 28.15 -11.02 2.75
N PHE A 154 27.02 -10.65 2.16
CA PHE A 154 25.99 -11.58 1.69
C PHE A 154 26.04 -11.84 0.18
N ALA A 155 26.93 -11.16 -0.55
CA ALA A 155 27.13 -11.32 -2.00
C ALA A 155 27.50 -12.76 -2.42
N GLN A 156 28.00 -13.57 -1.48
CA GLN A 156 28.34 -14.98 -1.66
C GLN A 156 27.12 -15.91 -1.73
N HIS A 157 25.92 -15.47 -1.33
CA HIS A 157 24.69 -16.25 -1.41
C HIS A 157 24.05 -16.06 -2.79
N GLN A 158 24.32 -17.00 -3.70
CA GLN A 158 24.16 -16.81 -5.15
C GLN A 158 22.74 -16.50 -5.67
N ASN A 159 21.65 -16.62 -4.91
CA ASN A 159 20.34 -16.68 -5.57
C ASN A 159 19.19 -15.90 -4.94
N LEU A 160 19.27 -15.38 -3.71
CA LEU A 160 18.07 -14.77 -3.13
C LEU A 160 18.30 -13.78 -1.99
N ILE A 161 17.88 -12.54 -2.22
CA ILE A 161 17.75 -11.50 -1.21
C ILE A 161 16.26 -11.25 -0.98
N LEU A 162 15.80 -11.44 0.26
CA LEU A 162 14.45 -11.06 0.67
C LEU A 162 14.44 -9.61 1.15
N LEU A 163 13.69 -8.75 0.48
CA LEU A 163 13.33 -7.45 1.02
C LEU A 163 11.94 -7.52 1.63
N LYS A 164 11.86 -7.83 2.92
CA LYS A 164 10.61 -7.77 3.68
C LYS A 164 10.66 -6.57 4.60
N TYR A 165 9.87 -5.55 4.28
CA TYR A 165 9.83 -4.30 5.02
C TYR A 165 11.18 -3.56 5.10
N SER A 166 12.10 -3.91 4.22
CA SER A 166 13.46 -3.38 4.25
C SER A 166 13.66 -2.28 3.22
N TYR A 167 13.06 -2.41 2.05
CA TYR A 167 13.11 -1.41 0.99
C TYR A 167 12.55 -0.06 1.44
N HIS A 168 11.38 -0.06 2.08
CA HIS A 168 10.73 1.17 2.54
C HIS A 168 11.38 1.82 3.76
N GLY A 169 12.28 1.09 4.44
CA GLY A 169 12.99 1.55 5.62
C GLY A 169 14.44 1.94 5.38
N MET A 170 14.95 1.83 4.15
CA MET A 170 16.29 2.32 3.79
C MET A 170 16.34 3.84 3.91
N PRO A 171 17.24 4.42 4.74
CA PRO A 171 17.39 5.86 4.85
C PRO A 171 17.90 6.50 3.55
N ASP A 172 18.77 5.80 2.84
CA ASP A 172 19.33 6.19 1.54
C ASP A 172 19.07 5.06 0.55
N LEU A 173 18.05 5.23 -0.29
CA LEU A 173 17.60 4.21 -1.22
C LEU A 173 18.62 4.00 -2.35
N GLU A 174 19.21 5.07 -2.88
CA GLU A 174 20.15 4.99 -4.00
C GLU A 174 21.37 4.18 -3.57
N ARG A 175 21.98 4.53 -2.44
CA ARG A 175 23.10 3.79 -1.88
C ARG A 175 22.74 2.33 -1.58
N GLY A 176 21.55 2.07 -1.03
CA GLY A 176 21.08 0.70 -0.76
C GLY A 176 20.94 -0.13 -2.03
N MET A 177 20.42 0.45 -3.11
CA MET A 177 20.27 -0.20 -4.41
C MET A 177 21.61 -0.41 -5.13
N GLU A 178 22.56 0.52 -5.01
CA GLU A 178 23.92 0.35 -5.52
C GLU A 178 24.63 -0.83 -4.86
N GLN A 179 24.56 -0.90 -3.52
CA GLN A 179 25.13 -2.00 -2.76
C GLN A 179 24.48 -3.34 -3.14
N LEU A 180 23.15 -3.36 -3.30
CA LEU A 180 22.41 -4.54 -3.74
C LEU A 180 22.86 -4.99 -5.14
N ALA A 181 23.03 -4.04 -6.06
CA ALA A 181 23.46 -4.28 -7.43
C ALA A 181 24.90 -4.79 -7.52
N GLU A 182 25.80 -4.31 -6.66
CA GLU A 182 27.20 -4.74 -6.56
C GLU A 182 27.31 -6.16 -5.98
N ALA A 183 26.45 -6.49 -5.01
CA ALA A 183 26.46 -7.79 -4.35
C ALA A 183 25.83 -8.93 -5.18
N CYS A 184 24.96 -8.62 -6.14
CA CYS A 184 24.28 -9.62 -6.97
C CYS A 184 25.09 -9.93 -8.23
N ALA A 185 25.48 -11.20 -8.42
CA ALA A 185 26.01 -11.67 -9.69
C ALA A 185 24.89 -11.71 -10.77
N PRO A 186 25.23 -11.64 -12.07
CA PRO A 186 24.27 -11.87 -13.16
C PRO A 186 23.50 -13.18 -12.96
N GLY A 187 22.18 -13.15 -13.14
CA GLY A 187 21.26 -14.26 -12.89
C GLY A 187 20.76 -14.39 -11.45
N ALA A 188 21.34 -13.67 -10.47
CA ALA A 188 20.86 -13.70 -9.09
C ALA A 188 19.44 -13.13 -8.97
N ARG A 189 18.60 -13.72 -8.13
CA ARG A 189 17.21 -13.28 -7.92
C ARG A 189 17.07 -12.46 -6.64
N VAL A 190 16.18 -11.48 -6.65
CA VAL A 190 15.76 -10.69 -5.49
C VAL A 190 14.26 -10.84 -5.33
N LEU A 191 13.80 -11.31 -4.17
CA LEU A 191 12.39 -11.37 -3.83
C LEU A 191 12.06 -10.21 -2.90
N ALA A 192 11.05 -9.42 -3.25
CA ALA A 192 10.62 -8.29 -2.45
C ALA A 192 9.15 -8.47 -2.05
N ALA A 193 8.85 -8.15 -0.79
CA ALA A 193 7.52 -8.13 -0.20
C ALA A 193 7.40 -6.86 0.64
N GLU A 194 6.76 -5.84 0.08
CA GLU A 194 6.85 -4.49 0.59
C GLU A 194 5.49 -3.82 0.70
N ARG A 195 5.38 -2.82 1.58
CA ARG A 195 4.13 -2.11 1.80
C ARG A 195 3.74 -1.30 0.55
N VAL A 196 2.43 -1.09 0.35
CA VAL A 196 1.86 -0.06 -0.54
C VAL A 196 1.29 1.08 0.33
N ARG A 197 1.31 2.30 -0.22
CA ARG A 197 0.67 3.45 0.40
C ARG A 197 -0.80 3.12 0.64
N ARG A 198 -1.36 3.70 1.69
CA ARG A 198 -2.75 3.46 2.03
C ARG A 198 -3.44 4.75 2.41
N ILE A 199 -4.74 4.79 2.15
CA ILE A 199 -5.62 5.84 2.65
C ILE A 199 -6.00 5.48 4.08
N VAL A 200 -5.80 6.41 4.99
CA VAL A 200 -6.20 6.29 6.39
C VAL A 200 -7.29 7.32 6.68
N LEU A 201 -8.44 6.82 7.09
CA LEU A 201 -9.58 7.60 7.55
C LEU A 201 -9.47 7.75 9.07
N GLU A 202 -9.07 8.93 9.52
CA GLU A 202 -8.88 9.24 10.94
C GLU A 202 -10.22 9.44 11.64
N ASP A 203 -10.29 9.15 12.93
CA ASP A 203 -11.53 9.26 13.73
C ASP A 203 -12.71 8.43 13.21
N ALA A 204 -12.47 7.30 12.54
CA ALA A 204 -13.52 6.48 11.97
C ALA A 204 -14.52 5.97 13.03
N PRO A 205 -15.81 5.77 12.68
CA PRO A 205 -16.82 5.30 13.63
C PRO A 205 -16.45 3.93 14.21
N ARG A 206 -16.74 3.70 15.50
CA ARG A 206 -16.33 2.48 16.24
C ARG A 206 -16.66 1.16 15.52
N GLY A 207 -17.80 1.08 14.84
CA GLY A 207 -18.20 -0.13 14.08
C GLY A 207 -17.31 -0.45 12.88
N ALA A 208 -16.45 0.48 12.45
CA ALA A 208 -15.48 0.28 11.39
C ALA A 208 -14.11 -0.23 11.89
N LEU A 209 -13.90 -0.38 13.21
CA LEU A 209 -12.61 -0.69 13.82
C LEU A 209 -12.50 -2.16 14.31
N SER A 210 -11.27 -2.69 14.40
CA SER A 210 -10.87 -3.98 15.00
C SER A 210 -9.42 -3.92 15.50
N GLY A 211 -9.13 -4.55 16.64
CA GLY A 211 -7.86 -4.46 17.35
C GLY A 211 -6.74 -5.33 16.78
N GLU A 212 -5.55 -4.74 16.69
CA GLU A 212 -4.21 -5.23 17.03
C GLU A 212 -3.22 -4.08 16.71
N ASP A 213 -1.95 -4.16 17.13
CA ASP A 213 -0.96 -3.06 17.06
C ASP A 213 0.15 -3.28 16.04
N GLU A 214 0.38 -2.35 15.10
CA GLU A 214 1.60 -2.32 14.29
C GLU A 214 2.21 -0.93 14.44
N SER A 215 3.23 -0.86 15.30
CA SER A 215 4.08 0.30 15.48
C SER A 215 5.39 0.09 14.72
N GLY A 216 5.83 1.13 14.03
CA GLY A 216 7.12 1.16 13.36
C GLY A 216 7.26 2.37 12.44
N PRO A 217 8.40 3.06 12.44
CA PRO A 217 8.65 4.13 11.49
C PRO A 217 8.76 3.56 10.07
N VAL A 218 8.01 4.14 9.13
CA VAL A 218 8.01 3.79 7.70
C VAL A 218 8.48 5.01 6.94
N TYR A 219 9.58 4.89 6.18
CA TYR A 219 10.25 6.05 5.60
C TYR A 219 9.83 6.33 4.15
N ARG A 220 9.52 5.33 3.32
CA ARG A 220 9.15 5.51 1.90
C ARG A 220 8.32 4.35 1.34
N ILE A 221 7.08 4.57 0.89
CA ILE A 221 6.31 3.51 0.24
C ILE A 221 6.12 3.75 -1.26
N HIS A 222 6.54 2.79 -2.10
CA HIS A 222 6.35 2.81 -3.55
C HIS A 222 5.19 1.92 -4.02
N SER A 223 4.61 2.28 -5.16
CA SER A 223 3.84 1.33 -5.97
C SER A 223 4.75 0.23 -6.51
N ALA A 224 4.16 -0.89 -6.91
CA ALA A 224 4.91 -2.01 -7.47
C ALA A 224 5.63 -1.60 -8.78
N ASP A 225 4.97 -0.81 -9.62
CA ASP A 225 5.55 -0.26 -10.85
C ASP A 225 6.75 0.67 -10.58
N ASN A 226 6.63 1.57 -9.60
CA ASN A 226 7.73 2.47 -9.24
C ASN A 226 8.91 1.68 -8.68
N ALA A 227 8.65 0.67 -7.84
CA ALA A 227 9.69 -0.22 -7.35
C ALA A 227 10.38 -0.96 -8.51
N ALA A 228 9.64 -1.51 -9.46
CA ALA A 228 10.19 -2.14 -10.65
C ALA A 228 11.06 -1.18 -11.47
N GLY A 229 10.63 0.07 -11.66
CA GLY A 229 11.42 1.12 -12.31
C GLY A 229 12.75 1.41 -11.61
N VAL A 230 12.76 1.42 -10.27
CA VAL A 230 13.98 1.56 -9.47
C VAL A 230 14.90 0.35 -9.68
N PHE A 231 14.40 -0.88 -9.52
CA PHE A 231 15.19 -2.09 -9.75
C PHE A 231 15.80 -2.16 -11.15
N ASN A 232 15.02 -1.79 -12.18
CA ASN A 232 15.46 -1.77 -13.57
C ASN A 232 16.65 -0.82 -13.80
N ARG A 233 16.70 0.32 -13.11
CA ARG A 233 17.84 1.25 -13.19
C ARG A 233 19.15 0.62 -12.70
N TYR A 234 19.07 -0.26 -11.71
CA TYR A 234 20.24 -0.87 -11.07
C TYR A 234 20.60 -2.24 -11.68
N GLY A 235 20.15 -2.49 -12.92
CA GLY A 235 20.53 -3.66 -13.70
C GLY A 235 19.79 -4.93 -13.29
N PHE A 236 18.56 -4.81 -12.78
CA PHE A 236 17.69 -5.95 -12.57
C PHE A 236 16.56 -5.95 -13.61
N ARG A 237 16.10 -7.10 -14.07
CA ARG A 237 14.83 -7.23 -14.81
C ARG A 237 13.74 -7.71 -13.88
N THR A 238 12.52 -7.23 -14.10
CA THR A 238 11.34 -7.76 -13.41
C THR A 238 10.96 -9.12 -14.02
N VAL A 239 10.92 -10.17 -13.19
CA VAL A 239 10.49 -11.52 -13.60
C VAL A 239 9.02 -11.72 -13.29
N SER A 240 8.61 -11.36 -12.08
CA SER A 240 7.20 -11.36 -11.68
C SER A 240 6.89 -10.15 -10.82
N LEU A 241 5.68 -9.63 -10.97
CA LEU A 241 5.17 -8.53 -10.18
C LEU A 241 3.71 -8.83 -9.87
N HIS A 242 3.41 -9.00 -8.60
CA HIS A 242 2.06 -9.26 -8.11
C HIS A 242 1.63 -8.08 -7.26
N GLU A 243 0.71 -7.31 -7.81
CA GLU A 243 0.11 -6.19 -7.11
C GLU A 243 -1.00 -6.62 -6.15
N VAL A 244 -1.33 -5.70 -5.26
CA VAL A 244 -2.35 -5.87 -4.25
C VAL A 244 -3.72 -6.05 -4.91
N SER A 245 -4.40 -7.16 -4.62
CA SER A 245 -5.84 -7.25 -4.90
C SER A 245 -6.66 -6.58 -3.78
N PRO A 246 -7.93 -6.19 -4.02
CA PRO A 246 -8.82 -5.74 -2.97
C PRO A 246 -8.89 -6.67 -1.74
N GLY A 247 -8.65 -7.96 -1.95
CA GLY A 247 -8.63 -8.99 -0.91
C GLY A 247 -7.25 -9.30 -0.29
N ALA A 248 -6.19 -8.58 -0.66
CA ALA A 248 -4.83 -8.79 -0.13
C ALA A 248 -4.44 -7.69 0.88
N ALA A 249 -3.47 -7.99 1.77
CA ALA A 249 -2.91 -6.98 2.67
C ALA A 249 -2.26 -5.85 1.87
N ASN A 250 -1.91 -4.73 2.50
CA ASN A 250 -1.30 -3.55 1.86
C ASN A 250 0.14 -3.78 1.39
N HIS A 251 0.36 -4.80 0.56
CA HIS A 251 1.67 -5.25 0.14
C HIS A 251 1.70 -5.71 -1.31
N TRP A 252 2.75 -5.33 -2.03
CA TRP A 252 3.10 -5.97 -3.30
C TRP A 252 4.18 -7.01 -3.07
N THR A 253 4.24 -8.00 -3.96
CA THR A 253 5.36 -8.93 -4.03
C THR A 253 5.94 -8.93 -5.42
N ALA A 254 7.26 -8.94 -5.52
CA ALA A 254 7.94 -8.97 -6.80
C ALA A 254 9.14 -9.89 -6.76
N GLU A 255 9.52 -10.32 -7.94
CA GLU A 255 10.77 -10.99 -8.20
C GLU A 255 11.54 -10.25 -9.28
N PHE A 256 12.80 -9.98 -8.99
CA PHE A 256 13.75 -9.37 -9.90
C PHE A 256 14.92 -10.30 -10.15
N GLU A 257 15.53 -10.24 -11.33
CA GLU A 257 16.73 -10.99 -11.68
C GLU A 257 17.82 -10.02 -12.15
N LYS A 258 19.04 -10.18 -11.66
CA LYS A 258 20.17 -9.36 -12.09
C LYS A 258 20.54 -9.70 -13.54
N ILE A 259 20.66 -8.69 -14.40
CA ILE A 259 21.16 -8.80 -15.77
C ILE A 259 22.69 -8.73 -15.76
#